data_AF-A0A7C2AM35-F1
#
_entry.id   AF-A0A7C2AM35-F1
#
_cell.length_a   1.000
_cell.length_b   1.000
_cell.length_c   1.000
_cell.angle_alpha   90.00
_cell.angle_beta   90.00
_cell.angle_gamma   90.00
#
_symmetry.space_group_name_H-M   'P 1'
#
loop_
_entity.id
_entity.type
_entity.pdbx_description
1 polymer ?
#
loop_
_entity_poly.entity_id
_entity_poly.type
_entity_poly.pdbx_seq_one_letter_code
_entity_poly.pdbx_strand_id
1 'polypeptide(L)'
;MEFEVFLERLDRYLGALPDRFRYAVEVRNRDWIDEPLLDLLRRHRAAFVWVEKNALPHPADLAERLDIVTADFAYARLIGDRRAVDRLTDTFDHIVLDREASLVRWAEMIQRVPASVSPVFAFANNHYAGHGPATARRLQELAAG
;
A
#
# COMPACT_ATOMS: atom_id res chain seq x y z
N MET A 1 4.12 -14.75 -20.54
CA MET A 1 4.61 -13.76 -21.52
C MET A 1 4.51 -12.32 -21.00
N GLU A 2 3.34 -11.70 -20.84
CA GLU A 2 3.28 -10.28 -20.42
C GLU A 2 3.83 -10.02 -19.01
N PHE A 3 3.50 -10.88 -18.04
CA PHE A 3 4.01 -10.76 -16.67
C PHE A 3 5.54 -10.94 -16.60
N GLU A 4 6.09 -11.92 -17.31
CA GLU A 4 7.55 -12.15 -17.37
C GLU A 4 8.27 -10.95 -17.99
N VAL A 5 7.77 -10.42 -19.11
CA VAL A 5 8.34 -9.21 -19.74
C VAL A 5 8.26 -8.01 -18.80
N PHE A 6 7.20 -7.88 -18.02
CA PHE A 6 7.10 -6.86 -16.98
C PHE A 6 8.18 -7.04 -15.91
N LEU A 7 8.35 -8.25 -15.37
CA LEU A 7 9.37 -8.54 -14.35
C LEU A 7 10.78 -8.28 -14.89
N GLU A 8 11.11 -8.70 -16.11
CA GLU A 8 12.43 -8.44 -16.72
C GLU A 8 12.73 -6.94 -16.84
N ARG A 9 11.72 -6.13 -17.22
CA ARG A 9 11.87 -4.69 -17.34
C ARG A 9 12.01 -4.03 -15.97
N LEU A 10 11.24 -4.48 -14.99
CA LEU A 10 11.31 -3.98 -13.62
C LEU A 10 12.66 -4.31 -12.99
N ASP A 11 13.16 -5.54 -13.18
CA ASP A 11 14.46 -5.99 -12.67
C ASP A 11 15.61 -5.11 -13.20
N ARG A 12 15.62 -4.88 -14.52
CA ARG A 12 16.61 -4.00 -15.15
C ARG A 12 16.49 -2.55 -14.66
N TYR A 13 15.27 -2.05 -14.50
CA TYR A 13 15.04 -0.69 -14.04
C TYR A 13 15.54 -0.49 -12.61
N LEU A 14 15.13 -1.36 -11.68
CA LEU A 14 15.55 -1.28 -10.28
C LEU A 14 17.07 -1.47 -10.14
N GLY A 15 17.67 -2.38 -10.91
CA GLY A 15 19.12 -2.58 -10.91
C GLY A 15 19.94 -1.39 -11.46
N ALA A 16 19.31 -0.47 -12.18
CA ALA A 16 19.94 0.75 -12.69
C ALA A 16 19.75 1.97 -11.76
N LEU A 17 18.93 1.86 -10.72
CA LEU A 17 18.66 2.97 -9.81
C LEU A 17 19.84 3.19 -8.84
N PRO A 18 20.10 4.45 -8.42
CA PRO A 18 21.09 4.71 -7.39
C PRO A 18 20.74 4.03 -6.05
N ASP A 19 21.73 3.38 -5.43
CA ASP A 19 21.61 2.65 -4.16
C ASP A 19 21.36 3.54 -2.92
N ARG A 20 21.68 4.83 -3.00
CA ARG A 20 21.51 5.79 -1.91
C ARG A 20 20.06 6.10 -1.52
N PHE A 21 19.07 5.68 -2.30
CA PHE A 21 17.66 5.97 -2.05
C PHE A 21 16.87 4.69 -1.74
N ARG A 22 15.78 4.86 -0.98
CA ARG A 22 14.79 3.81 -0.75
C ARG A 22 13.69 3.92 -1.80
N TYR A 23 13.36 2.81 -2.44
CA TYR A 23 12.33 2.76 -3.49
C TYR A 23 11.14 1.92 -3.06
N ALA A 24 9.96 2.32 -3.52
CA ALA A 24 8.75 1.54 -3.37
C ALA A 24 8.05 1.39 -4.73
N VAL A 25 7.51 0.20 -4.99
CA VAL A 25 6.85 -0.15 -6.26
C VAL A 25 5.39 -0.45 -5.99
N GLU A 26 4.51 0.30 -6.65
CA GLU A 26 3.07 0.08 -6.61
C GLU A 26 2.60 -0.63 -7.88
N VAL A 27 2.07 -1.84 -7.71
CA VAL A 27 1.46 -2.62 -8.78
C VAL A 27 -0.06 -2.57 -8.64
N ARG A 28 -0.75 -2.20 -9.73
CA ARG A 28 -2.21 -2.08 -9.79
C ARG A 28 -2.88 -3.15 -10.65
N ASN A 29 -2.12 -4.17 -11.03
CA ASN A 29 -2.66 -5.36 -11.65
C ASN A 29 -2.67 -6.48 -10.60
N ARG A 30 -3.87 -6.91 -10.17
CA ARG A 30 -4.02 -7.92 -9.12
C ARG A 30 -3.42 -9.28 -9.53
N ASP A 31 -3.43 -9.58 -10.83
CA ASP A 31 -2.97 -10.87 -11.36
C ASP A 31 -1.43 -10.94 -11.42
N TRP A 32 -0.73 -9.84 -11.08
CA TRP A 32 0.73 -9.75 -11.01
C TRP A 32 1.26 -9.77 -9.57
N ILE A 33 0.37 -9.80 -8.58
CA ILE A 33 0.73 -9.78 -7.16
C ILE A 33 0.89 -11.24 -6.69
N ASP A 34 2.11 -11.75 -6.78
CA ASP A 34 2.47 -13.13 -6.44
C ASP A 34 3.96 -13.23 -6.09
N GLU A 35 4.43 -14.39 -5.62
CA GLU A 35 5.83 -14.60 -5.19
C GLU A 35 6.89 -14.08 -6.18
N PRO A 36 6.81 -14.29 -7.51
CA PRO A 36 7.84 -13.83 -8.43
C PRO A 36 8.06 -12.31 -8.40
N LEU A 37 6.98 -11.54 -8.23
CA LEU A 37 7.09 -10.08 -8.06
C LEU A 37 7.72 -9.75 -6.70
N LEU A 38 7.23 -10.37 -5.63
CA LEU A 38 7.69 -10.06 -4.27
C LEU A 38 9.17 -10.40 -4.08
N ASP A 39 9.63 -11.51 -4.65
CA ASP A 39 11.04 -11.91 -4.64
C ASP A 39 11.94 -10.97 -5.43
N LEU A 40 11.48 -10.50 -6.59
CA LEU A 40 12.19 -9.46 -7.34
C LEU A 40 12.36 -8.21 -6.49
N LEU A 41 11.29 -7.73 -5.85
CA LEU A 41 11.33 -6.54 -5.01
C LEU A 41 12.29 -6.72 -3.81
N ARG A 42 12.29 -7.90 -3.16
CA ARG A 42 13.26 -8.24 -2.09
C ARG A 42 14.70 -8.14 -2.54
N ARG A 43 15.05 -8.69 -3.71
CA ARG A 43 16.42 -8.64 -4.24
C ARG A 43 16.93 -7.22 -4.42
N HIS A 44 16.03 -6.29 -4.75
CA HIS A 44 16.35 -4.87 -4.94
C HIS A 44 16.12 -4.02 -3.68
N ARG A 45 15.75 -4.62 -2.54
CA ARG A 45 15.35 -3.92 -1.30
C ARG A 45 14.29 -2.85 -1.56
N ALA A 46 13.41 -3.09 -2.53
CA ALA A 46 12.33 -2.19 -2.91
C ALA A 46 11.06 -2.60 -2.17
N ALA A 47 10.38 -1.65 -1.53
CA ALA A 47 9.14 -1.94 -0.82
C ALA A 47 7.99 -2.14 -1.80
N PHE A 48 7.30 -3.28 -1.69
CA PHE A 48 5.99 -3.48 -2.27
C PHE A 48 5.00 -2.51 -1.60
N VAL A 49 4.37 -1.66 -2.40
CA VAL A 49 3.40 -0.70 -1.88
C VAL A 49 2.11 -1.43 -1.53
N TRP A 50 1.75 -1.43 -0.24
CA TRP A 50 0.48 -1.92 0.24
C TRP A 50 -0.59 -0.91 -0.14
N VAL A 51 -1.44 -1.25 -1.11
CA VAL A 51 -2.44 -0.33 -1.65
C VAL A 51 -3.85 -0.83 -1.35
N GLU A 52 -4.68 -0.01 -0.71
CA GLU A 52 -6.13 -0.23 -0.71
C GLU A 52 -6.77 0.67 -1.77
N LYS A 53 -7.19 0.06 -2.87
CA LYS A 53 -7.87 0.72 -3.98
C LYS A 53 -8.91 -0.24 -4.54
N ASN A 54 -10.01 0.32 -5.06
CA ASN A 54 -11.00 -0.48 -5.78
C ASN A 54 -10.39 -1.41 -6.83
N ALA A 55 -10.95 -2.62 -6.87
CA ALA A 55 -10.56 -3.75 -7.72
C ALA A 55 -9.21 -4.42 -7.38
N LEU A 56 -8.56 -4.01 -6.29
CA LEU A 56 -7.41 -4.73 -5.70
C LEU A 56 -7.83 -5.41 -4.40
N PRO A 57 -7.24 -6.58 -4.06
CA PRO A 57 -7.41 -7.19 -2.75
C PRO A 57 -6.89 -6.25 -1.66
N HIS A 58 -7.47 -6.33 -0.46
CA HIS A 58 -6.94 -5.55 0.67
C HIS A 58 -5.55 -6.08 1.04
N PRO A 59 -4.57 -5.23 1.40
CA PRO A 59 -3.23 -5.69 1.76
C PRO A 59 -3.20 -6.69 2.92
N ALA A 60 -4.12 -6.58 3.88
CA ALA A 60 -4.29 -7.59 4.92
C ALA A 60 -4.68 -8.98 4.36
N ASP A 61 -5.52 -9.06 3.32
CA ASP A 61 -5.87 -10.33 2.66
C ASP A 61 -4.65 -10.94 1.92
N LEU A 62 -3.78 -10.07 1.39
CA LEU A 62 -2.54 -10.50 0.76
C LEU A 62 -1.56 -11.04 1.80
N ALA A 63 -1.42 -10.37 2.95
CA ALA A 63 -0.53 -10.75 4.04
C ALA A 63 -0.87 -12.13 4.67
N GLU A 64 -2.11 -12.57 4.56
CA GLU A 64 -2.54 -13.91 5.00
C GLU A 64 -1.97 -15.04 4.14
N ARG A 65 -1.61 -14.75 2.88
CA ARG A 65 -1.19 -15.76 1.90
C ARG A 65 0.24 -15.59 1.40
N LEU A 66 0.73 -14.35 1.40
CA LEU A 66 2.02 -13.96 0.87
C LEU A 66 2.80 -13.21 1.95
N ASP A 67 4.11 -13.41 2.01
CA ASP A 67 4.97 -12.46 2.71
C ASP A 67 5.09 -11.20 1.84
N ILE A 68 4.39 -10.14 2.20
CA ILE A 68 4.35 -8.87 1.44
C ILE A 68 5.34 -7.83 1.95
N VAL A 69 6.19 -8.18 2.92
CA VAL A 69 7.32 -7.36 3.38
C VAL A 69 8.52 -7.65 2.50
N THR A 70 8.96 -6.64 1.77
CA THR A 70 9.99 -6.79 0.72
C THR A 70 11.18 -5.85 0.90
N ALA A 71 11.16 -4.99 1.92
CA ALA A 71 12.24 -4.08 2.29
C ALA A 71 12.33 -3.95 3.82
N ASP A 72 13.35 -3.23 4.30
CA ASP A 72 13.52 -2.87 5.71
C ASP A 72 12.59 -1.73 6.18
N PHE A 73 11.62 -1.35 5.34
CA PHE A 73 10.58 -0.37 5.63
C PHE A 73 9.29 -0.78 4.91
N ALA A 74 8.16 -0.20 5.32
CA ALA A 74 6.87 -0.44 4.67
C ALA A 74 6.28 0.84 4.10
N TYR A 75 5.48 0.71 3.04
CA TYR A 75 4.86 1.83 2.35
C TYR A 75 3.40 1.51 2.02
N ALA A 76 2.47 2.20 2.68
CA ALA A 76 1.03 2.01 2.56
C ALA A 76 0.34 3.20 1.88
N ARG A 77 -0.60 2.90 0.99
CA ARG A 77 -1.43 3.88 0.29
C ARG A 77 -2.92 3.54 0.40
N LEU A 78 -3.63 4.36 1.15
CA LEU A 78 -5.07 4.28 1.31
C LEU A 78 -5.70 5.17 0.22
N ILE A 79 -6.19 4.58 -0.87
CA ILE A 79 -6.68 5.31 -2.05
C ILE A 79 -8.22 5.26 -2.17
N GLY A 80 -8.81 4.09 -1.93
CA GLY A 80 -10.26 3.88 -1.95
C GLY A 80 -10.93 3.96 -3.33
N ASP A 81 -12.21 4.36 -3.33
CA ASP A 81 -13.05 4.51 -4.52
C ASP A 81 -13.29 5.98 -4.85
N ARG A 82 -12.54 6.48 -5.82
CA ARG A 82 -12.75 7.83 -6.35
C ARG A 82 -14.19 8.07 -6.80
N ARG A 83 -14.81 7.14 -7.53
CA ARG A 83 -16.17 7.36 -8.05
C ARG A 83 -17.20 7.39 -6.93
N ALA A 84 -16.96 6.69 -5.82
CA ALA A 84 -17.86 6.75 -4.67
C ALA A 84 -17.75 8.09 -3.93
N VAL A 85 -16.53 8.60 -3.73
CA VAL A 85 -16.32 9.89 -3.06
C VAL A 85 -16.78 11.07 -3.92
N ASP A 86 -16.46 11.08 -5.22
CA ASP A 86 -16.84 12.15 -6.15
C ASP A 86 -18.37 12.31 -6.28
N ARG A 87 -19.16 11.29 -5.91
CA ARG A 87 -20.63 11.36 -5.85
C ARG A 87 -21.17 12.05 -4.60
N LEU A 88 -20.35 12.20 -3.57
CA LEU A 88 -20.74 12.69 -2.25
C LEU A 88 -20.15 14.07 -1.92
N THR A 89 -19.00 14.41 -2.51
CA THR A 89 -18.32 15.68 -2.25
C THR A 89 -17.36 16.05 -3.39
N ASP A 90 -17.13 17.35 -3.54
CA ASP A 90 -16.09 17.98 -4.36
C ASP A 90 -15.11 18.85 -3.53
N THR A 91 -15.34 18.98 -2.22
CA THR A 91 -14.57 19.85 -1.30
C THR A 91 -13.49 19.14 -0.51
N PHE A 92 -13.67 17.83 -0.26
CA PHE A 92 -12.77 16.99 0.53
C PHE A 92 -12.42 17.51 1.94
N ASP A 93 -13.33 18.25 2.58
CA ASP A 93 -13.12 18.94 3.87
C ASP A 93 -13.58 18.13 5.08
N HIS A 94 -14.34 17.04 4.86
CA HIS A 94 -14.80 16.14 5.90
C HIS A 94 -14.93 14.70 5.40
N ILE A 95 -15.08 13.76 6.33
CA ILE A 95 -15.32 12.35 6.00
C ILE A 95 -16.74 12.21 5.44
N VAL A 96 -16.86 11.62 4.24
CA VAL A 96 -18.15 11.34 3.58
C VAL A 96 -18.40 9.85 3.36
N LEU A 97 -17.37 9.01 3.52
CA LEU A 97 -17.49 7.55 3.50
C LEU A 97 -16.92 6.96 4.78
N ASP A 98 -17.71 6.13 5.45
CA ASP A 98 -17.23 5.35 6.59
C ASP A 98 -16.26 4.26 6.10
N ARG A 99 -15.06 4.26 6.67
CA ARG A 99 -13.98 3.31 6.40
C ARG A 99 -13.39 2.73 7.67
N GLU A 100 -14.08 2.86 8.81
CA GLU A 100 -13.57 2.49 10.13
C GLU A 100 -13.14 1.02 10.19
N ALA A 101 -13.99 0.11 9.71
CA ALA A 101 -13.66 -1.32 9.68
C ALA A 101 -12.38 -1.61 8.87
N SER A 102 -12.17 -0.90 7.76
CA SER A 102 -10.94 -1.05 6.96
C SER A 102 -9.73 -0.44 7.66
N LEU A 103 -9.90 0.71 8.32
CA LEU A 103 -8.84 1.35 9.10
C LEU A 103 -8.39 0.49 10.30
N VAL A 104 -9.31 -0.22 10.96
CA VAL A 104 -8.97 -1.20 12.00
C VAL A 104 -8.11 -2.31 11.42
N ARG A 105 -8.48 -2.88 10.26
CA ARG A 105 -7.68 -3.92 9.58
C ARG A 105 -6.28 -3.40 9.21
N TRP A 106 -6.18 -2.16 8.76
CA TRP A 106 -4.90 -1.51 8.51
C TRP A 106 -4.05 -1.37 9.78
N ALA A 107 -4.63 -0.89 10.87
CA ALA A 107 -3.93 -0.76 12.14
C ALA A 107 -3.42 -2.10 12.65
N GLU A 108 -4.26 -3.14 12.68
CA GLU A 108 -3.86 -4.49 13.08
C GLU A 108 -2.73 -5.04 12.20
N MET A 109 -2.82 -4.84 10.89
CA MET A 109 -1.77 -5.26 9.95
C MET A 109 -0.46 -4.53 10.23
N ILE A 110 -0.50 -3.20 10.43
CA ILE A 110 0.66 -2.37 10.72
C ILE A 110 1.30 -2.76 12.06
N GLN A 111 0.51 -3.08 13.08
CA GLN A 111 1.01 -3.49 14.39
C GLN A 111 1.70 -4.87 14.38
N ARG A 112 1.34 -5.74 13.43
CA ARG A 112 1.99 -7.04 13.23
C ARG A 112 3.31 -6.94 12.46
N VAL A 113 3.65 -5.77 11.93
CA VAL A 113 4.91 -5.56 11.20
C VAL A 113 6.10 -5.75 12.15
N PRO A 114 7.10 -6.57 11.79
CA PRO A 114 8.27 -6.77 12.64
C PRO A 114 9.01 -5.46 12.90
N ALA A 115 9.57 -5.30 14.11
CA ALA A 115 10.35 -4.12 14.46
C ALA A 115 11.57 -3.85 13.55
N SER A 116 12.05 -4.87 12.85
CA SER A 116 13.11 -4.76 11.82
C SER A 116 12.66 -4.06 10.54
N VAL A 117 11.35 -3.85 10.35
CA VAL A 117 10.75 -3.17 9.20
C VAL A 117 10.28 -1.80 9.69
N SER A 118 11.16 -0.81 9.63
CA SER A 118 10.91 0.51 10.19
C SER A 118 11.59 1.63 9.37
N PRO A 119 10.92 2.75 9.11
CA PRO A 119 9.56 3.08 9.55
C PRO A 119 8.48 2.48 8.62
N VAL A 120 7.22 2.48 9.10
CA VAL A 120 6.04 2.26 8.26
C VAL A 120 5.53 3.63 7.81
N PHE A 121 5.56 3.90 6.49
CA PHE A 121 4.97 5.11 5.93
C PHE A 121 3.54 4.84 5.45
N ALA A 122 2.55 5.56 5.97
CA ALA A 122 1.15 5.43 5.56
C ALA A 122 0.61 6.76 5.02
N PHE A 123 0.04 6.73 3.81
CA PHE A 123 -0.49 7.91 3.13
C PHE A 123 -1.96 7.71 2.77
N ALA A 124 -2.82 8.62 3.27
CA ALA A 124 -4.24 8.65 2.93
C ALA A 124 -4.52 9.63 1.80
N ASN A 125 -5.17 9.15 0.74
CA ASN A 125 -5.73 9.99 -0.32
C ASN A 125 -7.10 10.50 0.11
N ASN A 126 -7.48 11.71 -0.34
CA ASN A 126 -8.82 12.26 -0.08
C ASN A 126 -9.94 11.34 -0.58
N HIS A 127 -9.74 10.64 -1.70
CA HIS A 127 -10.72 9.70 -2.25
C HIS A 127 -10.86 8.39 -1.45
N TYR A 128 -10.12 8.23 -0.35
CA TYR A 128 -10.29 7.07 0.52
C TYR A 128 -11.58 7.15 1.33
N ALA A 129 -11.85 8.32 1.92
CA ALA A 129 -12.98 8.54 2.81
C ALA A 129 -13.61 9.94 2.70
N GLY A 130 -13.10 10.82 1.83
CA GLY A 130 -13.51 12.22 1.72
C GLY A 130 -12.50 13.20 2.30
N HIS A 131 -11.63 12.82 3.23
CA HIS A 131 -10.72 13.76 3.89
C HIS A 131 -9.45 13.07 4.38
N GLY A 132 -8.37 13.19 3.58
CA GLY A 132 -7.09 12.52 3.83
C GLY A 132 -6.48 12.80 5.21
N PRO A 133 -6.43 14.06 5.69
CA PRO A 133 -5.92 14.37 7.03
C PRO A 133 -6.67 13.67 8.17
N ALA A 134 -8.01 13.65 8.14
CA ALA A 134 -8.79 12.95 9.17
C ALA A 134 -8.59 11.43 9.09
N THR A 135 -8.53 10.86 7.88
CA THR A 135 -8.21 9.43 7.69
C THR A 135 -6.83 9.08 8.26
N ALA A 136 -5.80 9.86 7.96
CA ALA A 136 -4.45 9.62 8.44
C ALA A 136 -4.37 9.70 9.96
N ARG A 137 -5.03 10.71 10.57
CA ARG A 137 -5.11 10.84 12.03
C ARG A 137 -5.82 9.65 12.66
N ARG A 138 -6.95 9.22 12.09
CA ARG A 138 -7.69 8.07 12.61
C ARG A 138 -6.87 6.78 12.57
N LEU A 139 -6.15 6.54 11.47
CA LEU A 139 -5.24 5.40 11.37
C LEU A 139 -4.13 5.46 12.43
N GLN A 140 -3.55 6.64 12.65
CA GLN A 140 -2.52 6.84 13.66
C GLN A 140 -3.03 6.52 15.08
N GLU A 141 -4.24 6.98 15.43
CA GLU A 141 -4.87 6.67 16.72
C GLU A 141 -5.07 5.16 16.90
N LEU A 142 -5.59 4.49 15.88
CA LEU A 142 -5.84 3.05 15.91
C LEU A 142 -4.54 2.24 16.00
N ALA A 143 -3.49 2.65 15.28
CA ALA A 143 -2.21 1.95 15.29
C ALA A 143 -1.38 2.17 16.57
N ALA A 144 -1.70 3.21 17.35
CA ALA A 144 -1.00 3.55 18.59
C ALA A 144 -1.57 2.85 19.84
N GLY A 145 -2.79 2.28 19.76
CA GLY A 145 -3.44 1.54 20.85
C GLY A 145 -3.13 0.06 20.81
#